data_AF-A0A945ZD86-F1
#
_entry.id   AF-A0A945ZD86-F1
#
_cell.length_a   1.000
_cell.length_b   1.000
_cell.length_c   1.000
_cell.angle_alpha   90.00
_cell.angle_beta   90.00
_cell.angle_gamma   90.00
#
_symmetry.space_group_name_H-M   'P 1'
#
loop_
_entity.id
_entity.type
_entity.pdbx_description
1 polymer ?
#
loop_
_entity_poly.entity_id
_entity_poly.type
_entity_poly.pdbx_seq_one_letter_code
_entity_poly.pdbx_strand_id
1 'polypeptide(L)'
;MFLVASIALLVAMALALVRAVAGPSLYDRVLAGNSFGTKTVLLIGVIGFLYGRPEFLDIALLYALINFIATIAILKFFRYRSLGAATPTDVENKQVGG
;
A
#
# COMPACT_ATOMS: atom_id res chain seq x y z
N MET A 1 22.13 16.87 -9.10
CA MET A 1 21.07 17.01 -8.08
C MET A 1 20.04 15.87 -8.18
N PHE A 2 19.35 15.70 -9.32
CA PHE A 2 18.37 14.61 -9.51
C PHE A 2 18.93 13.20 -9.33
N LEU A 3 20.17 12.93 -9.79
CA LEU A 3 20.82 11.63 -9.60
C LEU A 3 20.97 11.25 -8.11
N VAL A 4 21.36 12.21 -7.27
CA VAL A 4 21.49 12.01 -5.82
C VAL A 4 20.13 11.73 -5.19
N ALA A 5 19.09 12.45 -5.61
CA ALA A 5 17.72 12.21 -5.17
C ALA A 5 17.22 10.81 -5.56
N SER A 6 17.49 10.35 -6.79
CA SER A 6 17.15 9.00 -7.24
C SER A 6 17.84 7.92 -6.40
N ILE A 7 19.14 8.06 -6.14
CA ILE A 7 19.89 7.11 -5.30
C ILE A 7 19.33 7.08 -3.87
N ALA A 8 19.08 8.25 -3.28
CA ALA A 8 18.50 8.35 -1.95
C ALA A 8 17.10 7.70 -1.86
N LEU A 9 16.27 7.88 -2.90
CA LEU A 9 14.97 7.22 -3.01
C LEU A 9 15.10 5.70 -3.09
N LEU A 10 16.04 5.18 -3.89
CA LEU A 10 16.28 3.73 -3.99
C LEU A 10 16.70 3.13 -2.64
N VAL A 11 17.58 3.80 -1.90
CA VAL A 11 17.96 3.38 -0.54
C VAL A 11 16.74 3.39 0.39
N ALA A 12 15.95 4.46 0.36
CA ALA A 12 14.74 4.57 1.18
C ALA A 12 13.68 3.51 0.82
N MET A 13 13.61 3.11 -0.46
CA MET A 13 12.74 2.03 -0.93
C MET A 13 13.22 0.66 -0.44
N ALA A 14 14.53 0.40 -0.46
CA ALA A 14 15.10 -0.82 0.10
C ALA A 14 14.79 -0.95 1.61
N LEU A 15 14.96 0.13 2.37
CA LEU A 15 14.60 0.15 3.79
C LEU A 15 13.10 -0.08 4.02
N ALA A 16 12.24 0.49 3.17
CA ALA A 16 10.79 0.27 3.25
C ALA A 16 10.42 -1.20 2.96
N LEU A 17 11.08 -1.86 2.01
CA LEU A 17 10.89 -3.28 1.73
C LEU A 17 11.32 -4.15 2.91
N VAL A 18 12.48 -3.86 3.52
CA VAL A 18 12.92 -4.56 4.74
C VAL A 18 11.87 -4.44 5.84
N ARG A 19 11.31 -3.23 6.05
CA ARG A 19 10.24 -3.02 7.03
C ARG A 19 8.93 -3.71 6.67
N ALA A 20 8.59 -3.80 5.38
CA ALA A 20 7.40 -4.50 4.91
C ALA A 20 7.47 -6.01 5.18
N VAL A 21 8.66 -6.62 5.07
CA VAL A 21 8.86 -8.05 5.34
C VAL A 21 9.01 -8.32 6.84
N ALA A 22 9.80 -7.51 7.55
CA ALA A 22 10.07 -7.67 8.98
C ALA A 22 8.93 -7.17 9.91
N GLY A 23 7.92 -6.50 9.36
CA GLY A 23 6.80 -5.94 10.12
C GLY A 23 6.00 -7.02 10.88
N PRO A 24 5.86 -6.91 12.22
CA PRO A 24 5.15 -7.91 13.03
C PRO A 24 3.63 -7.80 12.88
N SER A 25 3.10 -6.58 12.67
CA SER A 25 1.66 -6.36 12.49
C SER A 25 1.26 -6.21 11.02
N LEU A 26 0.03 -6.59 10.68
CA LEU A 26 -0.54 -6.30 9.35
C LEU A 26 -0.52 -4.80 9.04
N TYR A 27 -0.73 -3.96 10.05
CA TYR A 27 -0.72 -2.51 9.90
C TYR A 27 0.68 -1.99 9.51
N ASP A 28 1.74 -2.50 10.13
CA ASP A 28 3.13 -2.14 9.77
C ASP A 28 3.45 -2.50 8.31
N ARG A 29 2.95 -3.64 7.85
CA ARG A 29 3.14 -4.10 6.47
C ARG A 29 2.39 -3.23 5.48
N VAL A 30 1.13 -2.88 5.78
CA VAL A 30 0.32 -1.97 4.94
C VAL A 30 0.92 -0.57 4.91
N LEU A 31 1.39 -0.05 6.06
CA LEU A 31 2.03 1.26 6.17
C LEU A 31 3.36 1.29 5.39
N ALA A 32 4.16 0.24 5.48
CA ALA A 32 5.40 0.08 4.72
C ALA A 32 5.12 0.00 3.21
N GLY A 33 4.08 -0.73 2.79
CA GLY A 33 3.63 -0.79 1.40
C GLY A 33 3.22 0.58 0.84
N ASN A 34 2.40 1.34 1.59
CA ASN A 34 2.02 2.70 1.18
C ASN A 34 3.26 3.61 1.09
N SER A 35 4.14 3.56 2.09
CA SER A 35 5.39 4.34 2.11
C SER A 35 6.35 3.96 0.99
N PHE A 36 6.29 2.73 0.48
CA PHE A 36 7.05 2.30 -0.70
C PHE A 36 6.41 2.87 -1.97
N GLY A 37 5.09 2.78 -2.12
CA GLY A 37 4.38 3.31 -3.27
C GLY A 37 4.55 4.82 -3.46
N THR A 38 4.58 5.62 -2.37
CA THR A 38 4.86 7.05 -2.47
C THR A 38 6.28 7.35 -2.95
N LYS A 39 7.27 6.54 -2.57
CA LYS A 39 8.66 6.67 -3.07
C LYS A 39 8.76 6.29 -4.54
N THR A 40 7.99 5.30 -4.99
CA THR A 40 7.90 4.93 -6.42
C THR A 40 7.39 6.10 -7.26
N VAL A 41 6.33 6.78 -6.82
CA VAL A 41 5.80 7.98 -7.49
C VAL A 41 6.86 9.07 -7.60
N LEU A 42 7.55 9.37 -6.49
CA LEU A 42 8.63 10.35 -6.46
C LEU A 42 9.77 9.95 -7.41
N LEU A 43 10.13 8.67 -7.45
CA LEU A 43 11.18 8.16 -8.32
C LEU A 43 10.81 8.32 -9.80
N ILE A 44 9.57 8.03 -10.20
CA ILE A 44 9.08 8.26 -11.58
C ILE A 44 9.21 9.75 -11.94
N GLY A 45 8.78 10.63 -11.05
CA GLY A 45 8.90 12.08 -11.26
C GLY A 45 10.36 12.53 -11.42
N VAL A 46 11.24 12.15 -10.50
CA VAL A 46 12.67 12.50 -10.53
C VAL A 46 13.35 11.96 -11.80
N ILE A 47 13.02 10.74 -12.21
CA ILE A 47 13.52 10.14 -13.44
C ILE A 47 13.05 10.94 -14.67
N GLY A 48 11.81 11.40 -14.70
CA GLY A 48 11.28 12.27 -15.76
C GLY A 48 12.11 13.54 -15.93
N PHE A 49 12.40 14.23 -14.82
CA PHE A 49 13.27 15.42 -14.84
C PHE A 49 14.73 15.09 -15.19
N LEU A 50 15.23 13.91 -14.81
CA LEU A 50 16.59 13.48 -15.11
C LEU A 50 16.80 13.24 -16.63
N TYR A 51 15.79 12.74 -17.32
CA TYR A 51 15.81 12.54 -18.78
C TYR A 51 15.28 13.75 -19.57
N GLY A 52 14.94 14.87 -18.91
CA GLY A 52 14.41 16.06 -19.55
C GLY A 52 13.01 15.90 -20.16
N ARG A 53 12.26 14.88 -19.73
CA ARG A 53 10.90 14.60 -20.20
C ARG A 53 9.91 14.77 -19.03
N PRO A 54 9.37 15.98 -18.82
CA PRO A 54 8.41 16.23 -17.75
C PRO A 54 7.08 15.50 -17.95
N GLU A 55 6.82 14.96 -19.14
CA GLU A 55 5.67 14.10 -19.48
C GLU A 55 5.49 12.91 -18.51
N PHE A 56 6.58 12.47 -17.88
CA PHE A 56 6.55 11.39 -16.88
C PHE A 56 5.82 11.79 -15.59
N LEU A 57 5.57 13.08 -15.37
CA LEU A 57 4.82 13.58 -14.22
C LEU A 57 3.36 13.13 -14.29
N ASP A 58 2.77 13.04 -15.48
CA ASP A 58 1.41 12.53 -15.67
C ASP A 58 1.32 11.05 -15.27
N ILE A 59 2.35 10.28 -15.65
CA ILE A 59 2.48 8.88 -15.23
C ILE A 59 2.66 8.81 -13.71
N ALA A 60 3.50 9.66 -13.11
CA ALA A 60 3.69 9.69 -11.66
C ALA A 60 2.38 9.97 -10.91
N LEU A 61 1.58 10.94 -11.38
CA LEU A 61 0.28 11.28 -10.81
C LEU A 61 -0.72 10.13 -10.94
N LEU A 62 -0.75 9.44 -12.09
CA LEU A 62 -1.56 8.24 -12.27
C LEU A 62 -1.18 7.14 -11.26
N TYR A 63 0.11 6.86 -11.11
CA TYR A 63 0.60 5.88 -10.13
C TYR A 63 0.32 6.30 -8.68
N ALA A 64 0.32 7.60 -8.38
CA ALA A 64 -0.04 8.12 -7.06
C ALA A 64 -1.50 7.81 -6.73
N LEU A 65 -2.40 8.03 -7.69
CA LEU A 65 -3.82 7.73 -7.53
C LEU A 65 -4.06 6.22 -7.37
N ILE A 66 -3.39 5.40 -8.18
CA ILE A 66 -3.46 3.94 -8.09
C ILE A 66 -2.98 3.46 -6.71
N ASN A 67 -1.83 3.95 -6.22
CA ASN A 67 -1.30 3.57 -4.92
C ASN A 67 -2.24 3.95 -3.77
N PHE A 68 -2.86 5.12 -3.85
CA PHE A 68 -3.83 5.59 -2.88
C PHE A 68 -5.08 4.71 -2.84
N ILE A 69 -5.67 4.43 -4.01
CA ILE A 69 -6.85 3.57 -4.14
C ILE A 69 -6.54 2.14 -3.68
N ALA A 70 -5.38 1.59 -4.06
CA ALA A 70 -4.95 0.25 -3.64
C ALA A 70 -4.84 0.14 -2.11
N THR A 71 -4.25 1.15 -1.46
CA THR A 71 -4.14 1.17 0.01
C THR A 71 -5.52 1.20 0.68
N ILE A 72 -6.43 2.05 0.19
CA ILE A 72 -7.81 2.10 0.71
C ILE A 72 -8.53 0.77 0.49
N ALA A 73 -8.38 0.16 -0.68
CA ALA A 73 -9.00 -1.13 -1.00
C ALA A 73 -8.52 -2.23 -0.05
N ILE A 74 -7.22 -2.29 0.25
CA ILE A 74 -6.63 -3.24 1.20
C ILE A 74 -7.19 -3.00 2.61
N LEU A 75 -7.20 -1.76 3.09
CA LEU A 75 -7.76 -1.42 4.40
C LEU A 75 -9.25 -1.77 4.50
N LYS A 76 -10.01 -1.51 3.44
CA LYS A 76 -11.43 -1.87 3.35
C LYS A 76 -11.60 -3.38 3.40
N PHE A 77 -10.83 -4.13 2.63
CA PHE A 77 -10.87 -5.59 2.62
C PHE A 77 -10.67 -6.18 4.01
N PHE A 78 -9.66 -5.72 4.76
CA PHE A 78 -9.41 -6.19 6.12
C PHE A 78 -10.54 -5.83 7.09
N ARG A 79 -11.11 -4.62 6.99
CA ARG A 79 -12.19 -4.18 7.87
C ARG A 79 -13.48 -4.99 7.69
N TYR A 80 -13.86 -5.29 6.45
CA TYR A 80 -15.13 -5.99 6.16
C TYR A 80 -15.03 -7.51 6.28
N ARG A 81 -13.83 -8.10 6.21
CA ARG A 81 -13.66 -9.56 6.39
C ARG A 81 -13.88 -10.04 7.84
N SER A 82 -13.94 -9.13 8.81
CA SER A 82 -14.19 -9.46 10.23
C SER A 82 -15.65 -9.79 10.57
N LEU A 83 -16.58 -9.73 9.60
CA LEU A 83 -18.02 -9.99 9.82
C LEU A 83 -18.46 -11.44 9.56
N GLY A 84 -17.53 -12.32 9.15
CA GLY A 84 -17.83 -13.74 8.89
C GLY A 84 -17.76 -14.65 10.12
N ALA A 85 -17.51 -14.11 11.33
CA ALA A 85 -17.60 -14.90 12.55
C ALA A 85 -19.08 -15.13 12.85
N ALA A 86 -19.61 -16.29 12.46
CA ALA A 86 -20.95 -16.72 12.83
C ALA A 86 -21.11 -16.61 14.35
N THR A 87 -22.05 -15.78 14.78
CA THR A 87 -22.44 -15.67 16.19
C THR A 87 -23.01 -17.03 16.61
N PRO A 88 -22.56 -17.65 17.73
CA PRO A 88 -23.03 -18.97 18.16
C PRO A 88 -24.54 -19.10 18.42
N THR A 89 -25.29 -18.01 18.35
CA THR A 89 -26.73 -17.95 18.61
C THR A 89 -27.62 -18.58 17.53
N ASP A 90 -27.10 -18.82 16.32
CA ASP A 90 -27.89 -19.39 15.21
C ASP A 90 -28.06 -20.93 15.31
N VAL A 91 -27.24 -21.59 16.13
CA VAL A 91 -27.28 -23.06 16.30
C VAL A 91 -28.35 -23.45 17.33
N GLU A 92 -28.59 -22.62 18.34
CA GLU A 92 -29.52 -22.91 19.44
C GLU A 92 -30.99 -22.83 18.99
N ASN A 93 -31.32 -21.86 18.13
CA ASN A 93 -32.69 -21.68 17.63
C ASN A 93 -33.15 -22.77 16.64
N LYS A 94 -32.23 -23.62 16.16
CA LYS A 94 -32.55 -24.74 15.25
C LYS A 94 -32.76 -26.08 15.97
N GLN A 95 -32.40 -26.16 17.26
CA GLN A 95 -32.55 -27.37 18.09
C GLN A 95 -33.82 -27.36 18.94
N VAL A 96 -34.46 -26.19 19.14
CA VAL A 96 -35.66 -26.04 19.98
C VAL A 96 -36.97 -26.11 19.17
N GLY A 97 -36.88 -26.05 17.84
CA GLY A 97 -38.04 -26.06 16.93
C GLY A 97 -38.31 -27.38 16.19
N GLY A 98 -37.81 -28.52 16.69
CA GLY A 98 -37.99 -29.85 16.10
C GLY A 98 -38.83 -30.77 16.97
#